data_AF-A0A948WDX8-F1
#
_entry.id   AF-A0A948WDX8-F1
#
_cell.length_a   1.000
_cell.length_b   1.000
_cell.length_c   1.000
_cell.angle_alpha   90.00
_cell.angle_beta   90.00
_cell.angle_gamma   90.00
#
_symmetry.space_group_name_H-M   'P 1'
#
loop_
_entity.id
_entity.type
_entity.pdbx_description
1 polymer ?
#
loop_
_entity_poly.entity_id
_entity_poly.type
_entity_poly.pdbx_seq_one_letter_code
_entity_poly.pdbx_strand_id
1 'polypeptide(L)'
;MSKASDILRSTPLARDHAKSFSAATGLPVSIETPGETNLAATDLPECCRQFLADGKARSRCEQTHKALQGKTPRTVRCFAGLTSSAVPVVVRDETVAYLHTGHAAVNGDADQRHIGAVRKTRGQYEGALRLLELFSQQLAQSLPAETQGCPYPAIDRAALEISRHPEKRWRLSTLAHAAKMNAAYFSEMFRRRLGLTLTRFIAAARIERAKQLLRHTDMKVIEIAYASGFGSVSQFNRVFRRESAAHPADFRSRHRPAKNQNSR
;
A
#
# COMPACT_ATOMS: atom_id res chain seq x y z
N MET A 1 4.31 1.15 -5.15
CA MET A 1 3.53 2.33 -4.72
C MET A 1 3.11 2.24 -3.24
N SER A 2 3.35 1.13 -2.51
CA SER A 2 2.76 0.97 -1.16
C SER A 2 3.49 1.62 0.04
N LYS A 3 4.74 2.08 -0.05
CA LYS A 3 5.48 2.46 1.18
C LYS A 3 4.98 3.73 1.88
N ALA A 4 4.52 4.74 1.13
CA ALA A 4 4.03 5.99 1.74
C ALA A 4 2.65 5.81 2.38
N SER A 5 1.76 5.05 1.72
CA SER A 5 0.44 4.71 2.26
C SER A 5 0.57 3.82 3.50
N ASP A 6 1.47 2.82 3.48
CA ASP A 6 1.74 1.97 4.65
C ASP A 6 2.32 2.76 5.85
N ILE A 7 3.20 3.74 5.60
CA ILE A 7 3.74 4.62 6.66
C ILE A 7 2.65 5.50 7.24
N LEU A 8 1.83 6.16 6.42
CA LEU A 8 0.73 7.01 6.90
C LEU A 8 -0.29 6.20 7.72
N ARG A 9 -0.71 5.04 7.21
CA ARG A 9 -1.66 4.13 7.87
C ARG A 9 -1.12 3.56 9.19
N SER A 10 0.20 3.42 9.33
CA SER A 10 0.83 2.83 10.51
C SER A 10 1.17 3.83 11.61
N THR A 11 1.05 5.14 11.37
CA THR A 11 1.28 6.14 12.41
C THR A 11 0.27 6.00 13.56
N PRO A 12 0.69 6.15 14.85
CA PRO A 12 -0.23 6.14 15.98
C PRO A 12 -1.37 7.15 15.81
N LEU A 13 -1.02 8.38 15.40
CA LEU A 13 -1.99 9.44 15.18
C LEU A 13 -3.07 9.05 14.15
N ALA A 14 -2.68 8.54 12.99
CA ALA A 14 -3.66 8.12 11.99
C ALA A 14 -4.60 7.02 12.51
N ARG A 15 -4.08 6.05 13.26
CA ARG A 15 -4.88 4.96 13.84
C ARG A 15 -5.84 5.47 14.91
N ASP A 16 -5.37 6.34 15.80
CA ASP A 16 -6.17 6.85 16.93
C ASP A 16 -7.28 7.79 16.44
N HIS A 17 -6.97 8.66 15.47
CA HIS A 17 -7.99 9.50 14.86
C HIS A 17 -8.98 8.70 14.02
N ALA A 18 -8.55 7.68 13.26
CA ALA A 18 -9.47 6.81 12.51
C ALA A 18 -10.44 6.06 13.45
N LYS A 19 -9.94 5.53 14.58
CA LYS A 19 -10.77 4.92 15.63
C LYS A 19 -11.73 5.92 16.25
N SER A 20 -11.25 7.10 16.64
CA SER A 20 -12.07 8.13 17.29
C SER A 20 -13.16 8.65 16.36
N PHE A 21 -12.83 8.87 15.08
CA PHE A 21 -13.78 9.25 14.05
C PHE A 21 -14.86 8.18 13.88
N SER A 22 -14.46 6.91 13.79
CA SER A 22 -15.39 5.80 13.63
C SER A 22 -16.31 5.66 14.84
N ALA A 23 -15.79 5.84 16.06
CA ALA A 23 -16.59 5.81 17.28
C ALA A 23 -17.60 6.98 17.34
N ALA A 24 -17.19 8.19 16.95
CA ALA A 24 -18.04 9.37 17.02
C ALA A 24 -19.09 9.44 15.90
N THR A 25 -18.74 8.97 14.70
CA THR A 25 -19.58 9.13 13.51
C THR A 25 -20.22 7.82 13.05
N GLY A 26 -19.74 6.66 13.50
CA GLY A 26 -20.14 5.36 12.96
C GLY A 26 -19.66 5.11 11.52
N LEU A 27 -18.92 6.03 10.91
CA LEU A 27 -18.37 5.89 9.56
C LEU A 27 -16.90 5.47 9.63
N PRO A 28 -16.45 4.52 8.80
CA PRO A 28 -15.04 4.17 8.76
C PRO A 28 -14.23 5.27 8.06
N VAL A 29 -12.93 5.30 8.36
CA VAL A 29 -11.95 6.12 7.64
C VAL A 29 -10.92 5.21 7.00
N SER A 30 -10.79 5.29 5.67
CA SER A 30 -9.64 4.72 4.97
C SER A 30 -8.71 5.85 4.50
N ILE A 31 -7.42 5.59 4.54
CA ILE A 31 -6.40 6.51 4.00
C ILE A 31 -5.97 5.96 2.64
N GLU A 32 -5.93 6.75 1.58
CA GLU A 32 -5.46 6.30 0.26
C GLU A 32 -4.45 7.31 -0.30
N THR A 33 -3.36 6.87 -0.94
CA THR A 33 -2.46 7.83 -1.62
C THR A 33 -2.96 8.15 -3.03
N PRO A 34 -2.57 9.29 -3.62
CA PRO A 34 -2.95 9.61 -4.99
C PRO A 34 -2.68 8.48 -5.99
N GLY A 35 -3.69 8.12 -6.77
CA GLY A 35 -3.61 7.03 -7.74
C GLY A 35 -3.69 5.60 -7.16
N GLU A 36 -3.78 5.43 -5.84
CA GLU A 36 -4.26 4.18 -5.25
C GLU A 36 -5.80 4.15 -5.27
N THR A 37 -6.35 2.95 -5.46
CA THR A 37 -7.77 2.68 -5.22
C THR A 37 -7.85 1.40 -4.39
N ASN A 38 -8.08 1.52 -3.08
CA ASN A 38 -8.11 0.34 -2.22
C ASN A 38 -9.51 -0.25 -2.09
N LEU A 39 -9.98 -0.90 -3.16
CA LEU A 39 -11.26 -1.62 -3.17
C LEU A 39 -11.22 -2.95 -2.39
N ALA A 40 -10.09 -3.33 -1.80
CA ALA A 40 -9.95 -4.54 -0.99
C ALA A 40 -9.99 -4.24 0.52
N ALA A 41 -10.35 -3.02 0.93
CA ALA A 41 -10.45 -2.65 2.33
C ALA A 41 -11.49 -3.52 3.06
N THR A 42 -11.09 -4.05 4.22
CA THR A 42 -11.91 -4.96 5.06
C THR A 42 -13.18 -4.32 5.62
N ASP A 43 -13.27 -2.99 5.59
CA ASP A 43 -14.32 -2.21 6.25
C ASP A 43 -15.36 -1.66 5.24
N LEU A 44 -15.39 -2.21 4.02
CA LEU A 44 -16.41 -1.88 3.05
C LEU A 44 -17.78 -2.40 3.50
N PRO A 45 -18.86 -1.63 3.32
CA PRO A 45 -20.22 -2.12 3.57
C PRO A 45 -20.50 -3.44 2.84
N GLU A 46 -21.36 -4.29 3.44
CA GLU A 46 -21.82 -5.57 2.88
C GLU A 46 -22.18 -5.45 1.39
N CYS A 47 -22.95 -4.41 1.04
CA CYS A 47 -23.35 -4.14 -0.34
C CYS A 47 -22.15 -3.90 -1.27
N CYS A 48 -21.13 -3.15 -0.82
CA CYS A 48 -19.92 -2.90 -1.60
C CYS A 48 -19.14 -4.19 -1.84
N ARG A 49 -19.03 -5.08 -0.83
CA ARG A 49 -18.36 -6.39 -1.00
C ARG A 49 -19.07 -7.26 -2.04
N GLN A 50 -20.39 -7.27 -2.04
CA GLN A 50 -21.20 -7.99 -3.02
C GLN A 50 -21.04 -7.41 -4.43
N PHE A 51 -21.07 -6.08 -4.58
CA PHE A 51 -20.88 -5.43 -5.88
C PHE A 51 -19.46 -5.62 -6.44
N LEU A 52 -18.43 -5.70 -5.61
CA LEU A 52 -17.05 -5.87 -6.07
C LEU A 52 -16.75 -7.27 -6.63
N ALA A 53 -17.65 -8.24 -6.47
CA ALA A 53 -17.58 -9.54 -7.12
C ALA A 53 -17.95 -9.50 -8.61
N ASP A 54 -18.64 -8.45 -9.08
CA ASP A 54 -18.98 -8.22 -10.49
C ASP A 54 -17.97 -7.25 -11.14
N GLY A 55 -17.36 -7.66 -12.26
CA GLY A 55 -16.35 -6.86 -12.96
C GLY A 55 -16.85 -5.48 -13.46
N LYS A 56 -18.11 -5.36 -13.86
CA LYS A 56 -18.71 -4.08 -14.29
C LYS A 56 -18.96 -3.15 -13.10
N ALA A 57 -19.47 -3.70 -12.00
CA ALA A 57 -19.70 -2.94 -10.78
C ALA A 57 -18.38 -2.49 -10.12
N ARG A 58 -17.33 -3.32 -10.20
CA ARG A 58 -15.97 -2.95 -9.79
C ARG A 58 -15.46 -1.73 -10.57
N SER A 59 -15.55 -1.73 -11.90
CA SER A 59 -15.11 -0.59 -12.71
C SER A 59 -15.85 0.71 -12.35
N ARG A 60 -17.16 0.64 -12.06
CA ARG A 60 -17.94 1.80 -11.60
C ARG A 60 -17.52 2.28 -10.21
N CYS A 61 -17.14 1.36 -9.32
CA CYS A 61 -16.60 1.68 -8.01
C CYS A 61 -15.24 2.39 -8.12
N GLU A 62 -14.34 1.91 -8.99
CA GLU A 62 -13.06 2.56 -9.30
C GLU A 62 -13.25 3.99 -9.82
N GLN A 63 -14.22 4.19 -10.73
CA GLN A 63 -14.56 5.52 -11.25
C GLN A 63 -15.05 6.47 -10.15
N THR A 64 -15.85 5.96 -9.20
CA THR A 64 -16.35 6.73 -8.06
C THR A 64 -15.20 7.15 -7.14
N HIS A 65 -14.30 6.23 -6.78
CA HIS A 65 -13.12 6.54 -5.98
C HIS A 65 -12.19 7.53 -6.68
N LYS A 66 -12.04 7.42 -8.01
CA LYS A 66 -11.25 8.38 -8.79
C LYS A 66 -11.89 9.78 -8.80
N ALA A 67 -13.22 9.87 -8.87
CA ALA A 67 -13.94 11.15 -8.84
C ALA A 67 -13.80 11.89 -7.50
N LEU A 68 -13.62 11.13 -6.41
CA LEU A 68 -13.36 11.63 -5.07
C LEU A 68 -11.96 12.25 -4.91
N GLN A 69 -10.99 11.87 -5.75
CA GLN A 69 -9.65 12.46 -5.70
C GLN A 69 -9.67 13.88 -6.29
N GLY A 70 -9.15 14.85 -5.53
CA GLY A 70 -9.11 16.26 -5.90
C GLY A 70 -8.20 17.09 -4.98
N LYS A 71 -8.11 18.40 -5.23
CA LYS A 71 -7.35 19.35 -4.38
C LYS A 71 -8.15 19.85 -3.17
N THR A 72 -9.46 19.67 -3.18
CA THR A 72 -10.39 20.07 -2.12
C THR A 72 -11.24 18.87 -1.71
N PRO A 73 -11.88 18.90 -0.53
CA PRO A 73 -12.85 17.89 -0.14
C PRO A 73 -13.89 17.67 -1.23
N ARG A 74 -14.17 16.40 -1.55
CA ARG A 74 -15.17 16.02 -2.53
C ARG A 74 -16.14 15.03 -1.92
N THR A 75 -17.39 15.14 -2.34
CA THR A 75 -18.49 14.25 -1.96
C THR A 75 -19.18 13.79 -3.23
N VAL A 76 -19.35 12.48 -3.39
CA VAL A 76 -20.04 11.89 -4.54
C VAL A 76 -21.08 10.89 -4.05
N ARG A 77 -22.08 10.65 -4.88
CA ARG A 77 -22.95 9.48 -4.75
C ARG A 77 -22.46 8.38 -5.68
N CYS A 78 -22.24 7.19 -5.15
CA CYS A 78 -21.91 6.04 -5.96
C CYS A 78 -23.14 5.57 -6.74
N PHE A 79 -22.96 4.66 -7.68
CA PHE A 79 -24.07 4.13 -8.51
C PHE A 79 -25.13 3.35 -7.71
N ALA A 80 -24.82 2.96 -6.47
CA ALA A 80 -25.79 2.37 -5.54
C ALA A 80 -26.60 3.43 -4.79
N GLY A 81 -26.29 4.73 -4.95
CA GLY A 81 -26.99 5.83 -4.28
C GLY A 81 -26.43 6.20 -2.90
N LEU A 82 -25.37 5.53 -2.45
CA LEU A 82 -24.70 5.88 -1.19
C LEU A 82 -23.73 7.04 -1.39
N THR A 83 -23.66 7.90 -0.37
CA THR A 83 -22.76 9.05 -0.33
C THR A 83 -21.41 8.63 0.24
N SER A 84 -20.32 9.02 -0.43
CA SER A 84 -18.96 8.91 0.09
C SER A 84 -18.23 10.22 -0.18
N SER A 85 -17.23 10.50 0.65
CA SER A 85 -16.42 11.70 0.54
C SER A 85 -14.95 11.38 0.72
N ALA A 86 -14.10 12.23 0.18
CA ALA A 86 -12.68 12.19 0.40
C ALA A 86 -12.17 13.59 0.73
N VAL A 87 -11.36 13.68 1.77
CA VAL A 87 -10.69 14.90 2.21
C VAL A 87 -9.20 14.75 1.90
N PRO A 88 -8.60 15.65 1.09
CA PRO A 88 -7.17 15.60 0.83
C PRO A 88 -6.38 15.97 2.08
N VAL A 89 -5.31 15.24 2.34
CA VAL A 89 -4.24 15.59 3.28
C VAL A 89 -3.19 16.36 2.47
N VAL A 90 -3.12 17.66 2.70
CA VAL A 90 -2.29 18.57 1.91
C VAL A 90 -1.10 19.03 2.75
N VAL A 91 0.11 18.85 2.22
CA VAL A 91 1.36 19.33 2.81
C VAL A 91 2.03 20.20 1.76
N ARG A 92 2.22 21.50 2.06
CA ARG A 92 2.88 22.47 1.15
C ARG A 92 2.28 22.44 -0.28
N ASP A 93 0.96 22.54 -0.39
CA ASP A 93 0.18 22.49 -1.64
C ASP A 93 0.18 21.16 -2.42
N GLU A 94 0.84 20.11 -1.91
CA GLU A 94 0.77 18.77 -2.49
C GLU A 94 -0.18 17.86 -1.70
N THR A 95 -1.05 17.13 -2.40
CA THR A 95 -1.88 16.10 -1.79
C THR A 95 -1.07 14.83 -1.58
N VAL A 96 -0.78 14.47 -0.33
CA VAL A 96 0.00 13.28 0.02
C VAL A 96 -0.88 12.05 0.27
N ALA A 97 -2.14 12.27 0.67
CA ALA A 97 -3.13 11.22 0.87
C ALA A 97 -4.55 11.78 0.81
N TYR A 98 -5.52 10.88 0.83
CA TYR A 98 -6.95 11.14 0.94
C TYR A 98 -7.49 10.38 2.14
N LEU A 99 -8.23 11.06 3.01
CA LEU A 99 -9.06 10.45 4.03
C LEU A 99 -10.44 10.22 3.42
N HIS A 100 -10.79 8.96 3.16
CA HIS A 100 -12.08 8.57 2.62
C HIS A 100 -13.04 8.21 3.76
N THR A 101 -14.25 8.76 3.71
CA THR A 101 -15.36 8.21 4.48
C THR A 101 -15.90 6.98 3.78
N GLY A 102 -16.26 5.97 4.57
CA GLY A 102 -17.12 4.89 4.07
C GLY A 102 -18.44 5.41 3.49
N HIS A 103 -19.18 4.51 2.86
CA HIS A 103 -20.43 4.86 2.21
C HIS A 103 -21.57 5.00 3.24
N ALA A 104 -22.26 6.13 3.20
CA ALA A 104 -23.38 6.46 4.07
C ALA A 104 -24.67 6.66 3.29
N ALA A 105 -25.78 6.24 3.87
CA ALA A 105 -27.12 6.62 3.42
C ALA A 105 -27.49 7.96 4.05
N VAL A 106 -27.48 9.04 3.25
CA VAL A 106 -27.77 10.39 3.74
C VAL A 106 -29.21 10.78 3.38
N ASN A 107 -30.00 11.24 4.35
CA ASN A 107 -31.36 11.77 4.15
C ASN A 107 -32.34 10.84 3.40
N GLY A 108 -32.24 9.53 3.57
CA GLY A 108 -33.23 8.59 2.99
C GLY A 108 -33.06 8.32 1.49
N ASP A 109 -32.01 8.83 0.84
CA ASP A 109 -31.70 8.55 -0.58
C ASP A 109 -31.28 7.09 -0.84
N ALA A 110 -31.11 6.30 0.23
CA ALA A 110 -30.93 4.87 0.13
C ALA A 110 -32.30 4.20 0.09
N ASP A 111 -32.67 3.71 -1.10
CA ASP A 111 -33.70 2.69 -1.24
C ASP A 111 -33.47 1.57 -0.21
N GLN A 112 -34.55 0.95 0.29
CA GLN A 112 -34.58 -0.03 1.40
C GLN A 112 -33.62 -1.23 1.21
N ARG A 113 -32.99 -1.33 0.03
CA ARG A 113 -32.06 -2.35 -0.46
C ARG A 113 -30.64 -2.29 0.14
N HIS A 114 -30.28 -1.29 0.94
CA HIS A 114 -28.91 -1.13 1.50
C HIS A 114 -28.79 -1.67 2.93
N ILE A 115 -28.80 -2.99 3.08
CA ILE A 115 -28.58 -3.68 4.35
C ILE A 115 -27.15 -3.37 4.84
N GLY A 116 -27.03 -2.77 6.03
CA GLY A 116 -25.75 -2.48 6.70
C GLY A 116 -25.09 -1.13 6.38
N ALA A 117 -25.69 -0.27 5.56
CA ALA A 117 -25.17 1.08 5.34
C ALA A 117 -25.43 1.98 6.56
N VAL A 118 -24.42 2.75 6.96
CA VAL A 118 -24.52 3.72 8.06
C VAL A 118 -25.47 4.85 7.64
N ARG A 119 -26.52 5.09 8.42
CA ARG A 119 -27.53 6.14 8.14
C ARG A 119 -27.15 7.45 8.81
N LYS A 120 -27.27 8.55 8.06
CA LYS A 120 -27.00 9.90 8.54
C LYS A 120 -28.05 10.88 8.05
N THR A 121 -28.40 11.86 8.87
CA THR A 121 -28.99 13.09 8.34
C THR A 121 -27.92 13.90 7.63
N ARG A 122 -28.31 14.85 6.79
CA ARG A 122 -27.38 15.76 6.13
C ARG A 122 -26.50 16.50 7.13
N GLY A 123 -27.08 17.04 8.21
CA GLY A 123 -26.32 17.72 9.26
C GLY A 123 -25.32 16.79 9.97
N GLN A 124 -25.69 15.53 10.24
CA GLN A 124 -24.77 14.55 10.82
C GLN A 124 -23.63 14.19 9.86
N TYR A 125 -23.90 14.10 8.55
CA TYR A 125 -22.88 13.80 7.55
C TYR A 125 -21.93 15.00 7.35
N GLU A 126 -22.47 16.21 7.26
CA GLU A 126 -21.68 17.46 7.20
C GLU A 126 -20.80 17.63 8.44
N GLY A 127 -21.32 17.34 9.63
CA GLY A 127 -20.54 17.33 10.87
C GLY A 127 -19.41 16.30 10.83
N ALA A 128 -19.67 15.09 10.33
CA ALA A 128 -18.64 14.08 10.13
C ALA A 128 -17.57 14.56 9.13
N LEU A 129 -17.94 15.18 8.01
CA LEU A 129 -16.96 15.75 7.07
C LEU A 129 -16.09 16.82 7.72
N ARG A 130 -16.67 17.68 8.56
CA ARG A 130 -15.90 18.71 9.25
C ARG A 130 -14.88 18.13 10.22
N LEU A 131 -15.23 17.06 10.94
CA LEU A 131 -14.29 16.33 11.78
C LEU A 131 -13.17 15.69 10.94
N LEU A 132 -13.49 15.18 9.76
CA LEU A 132 -12.50 14.58 8.86
C LEU A 132 -11.54 15.63 8.27
N GLU A 133 -12.03 16.83 7.99
CA GLU A 133 -11.20 17.98 7.61
C GLU A 133 -10.21 18.37 8.71
N LEU A 134 -10.67 18.43 9.96
CA LEU A 134 -9.79 18.71 11.11
C LEU A 134 -8.73 17.61 11.29
N PHE A 135 -9.13 16.34 11.13
CA PHE A 135 -8.19 15.22 11.14
C PHE A 135 -7.15 15.37 10.01
N SER A 136 -7.57 15.70 8.78
CA SER A 136 -6.64 15.95 7.67
C SER A 136 -5.59 17.01 8.03
N GLN A 137 -6.01 18.13 8.65
CA GLN A 137 -5.11 19.20 9.06
C GLN A 137 -4.13 18.75 10.15
N GLN A 138 -4.61 18.04 11.18
CA GLN A 138 -3.76 17.51 12.25
C GLN A 138 -2.76 16.48 11.73
N LEU A 139 -3.21 15.62 10.82
CA LEU A 139 -2.33 14.64 10.17
C LEU A 139 -1.25 15.37 9.35
N ALA A 140 -1.63 16.36 8.54
CA ALA A 140 -0.69 17.19 7.78
C ALA A 140 0.35 17.91 8.66
N GLN A 141 -0.02 18.36 9.85
CA GLN A 141 0.88 19.02 10.81
C GLN A 141 1.80 18.06 11.56
N SER A 142 1.30 16.86 11.86
CA SER A 142 2.05 15.81 12.57
C SER A 142 3.08 15.11 11.71
N LEU A 143 2.88 15.18 10.40
CA LEU A 143 3.82 14.68 9.42
C LEU A 143 5.10 15.52 9.54
N PRO A 144 6.26 14.91 9.86
CA PRO A 144 7.54 15.61 9.83
C PRO A 144 7.63 16.57 8.65
N ALA A 145 8.30 17.72 8.83
CA ALA A 145 8.65 18.60 7.71
C ALA A 145 9.42 17.86 6.58
N GLU A 146 9.87 16.62 6.87
CA GLU A 146 10.58 15.63 6.06
C GLU A 146 9.70 14.45 5.57
N THR A 147 8.45 14.28 5.99
CA THR A 147 7.46 13.37 5.36
C THR A 147 6.80 13.98 4.12
N GLN A 148 7.65 14.72 3.40
CA GLN A 148 7.46 15.13 2.04
C GLN A 148 7.16 13.90 1.18
N GLY A 149 6.41 14.10 0.09
CA GLY A 149 6.57 13.26 -1.11
C GLY A 149 8.06 12.97 -1.30
N CYS A 150 8.40 11.71 -1.57
CA CYS A 150 9.76 11.20 -1.47
C CYS A 150 10.76 12.25 -1.95
N PRO A 151 11.69 12.75 -1.12
CA PRO A 151 12.67 13.76 -1.54
C PRO A 151 13.45 13.37 -2.80
N TYR A 152 13.37 12.09 -3.17
CA TYR A 152 13.92 11.50 -4.38
C TYR A 152 12.92 10.50 -5.00
N PRO A 153 11.89 10.97 -5.74
CA PRO A 153 10.90 10.06 -6.35
C PRO A 153 11.56 9.08 -7.33
N ALA A 154 12.72 9.45 -7.89
CA ALA A 154 13.54 8.58 -8.72
C ALA A 154 14.22 7.44 -7.94
N ILE A 155 14.65 7.69 -6.69
CA ILE A 155 15.24 6.67 -5.81
C ILE A 155 14.16 5.68 -5.37
N ASP A 156 13.00 6.19 -4.99
CA ASP A 156 11.87 5.35 -4.55
C ASP A 156 11.29 4.55 -5.72
N ARG A 157 11.27 5.12 -6.93
CA ARG A 157 10.94 4.40 -8.17
C ARG A 157 11.96 3.30 -8.47
N ALA A 158 13.26 3.58 -8.36
CA ALA A 158 14.31 2.58 -8.52
C ALA A 158 14.16 1.43 -7.50
N ALA A 159 13.91 1.75 -6.24
CA ALA A 159 13.68 0.77 -5.18
C ALA A 159 12.44 -0.11 -5.46
N LEU A 160 11.37 0.49 -5.97
CA LEU A 160 10.15 -0.21 -6.36
C LEU A 160 10.40 -1.18 -7.52
N GLU A 161 11.09 -0.72 -8.57
CA GLU A 161 11.43 -1.55 -9.73
C GLU A 161 12.32 -2.73 -9.34
N ILE A 162 13.34 -2.51 -8.50
CA ILE A 162 14.17 -3.59 -7.96
C ILE A 162 13.35 -4.59 -7.15
N SER A 163 12.38 -4.11 -6.36
CA SER A 163 11.55 -4.99 -5.53
C SER A 163 10.57 -5.83 -6.35
N ARG A 164 10.07 -5.30 -7.48
CA ARG A 164 9.17 -6.01 -8.41
C ARG A 164 9.91 -7.02 -9.27
N HIS A 165 11.13 -6.69 -9.67
CA HIS A 165 11.95 -7.48 -10.58
C HIS A 165 13.36 -7.72 -10.04
N PRO A 166 13.51 -8.35 -8.85
CA PRO A 166 14.82 -8.55 -8.23
C PRO A 166 15.73 -9.49 -9.03
N GLU A 167 15.15 -10.34 -9.89
CA GLU A 167 15.84 -11.26 -10.80
C GLU A 167 16.63 -10.53 -11.90
N LYS A 168 16.25 -9.30 -12.24
CA LYS A 168 16.92 -8.52 -13.29
C LYS A 168 18.35 -8.15 -12.88
N ARG A 169 19.18 -7.91 -13.90
CA ARG A 169 20.54 -7.38 -13.73
C ARG A 169 20.48 -5.85 -13.53
N TRP A 170 20.40 -5.44 -12.28
CA TRP A 170 20.46 -4.03 -11.89
C TRP A 170 21.90 -3.50 -11.90
N ARG A 171 22.12 -2.37 -12.58
CA ARG A 171 23.40 -1.64 -12.57
C ARG A 171 23.18 -0.24 -12.01
N LEU A 172 24.12 0.22 -11.17
CA LEU A 172 24.08 1.56 -10.58
C LEU A 172 23.98 2.65 -11.65
N SER A 173 24.78 2.54 -12.73
CA SER A 173 24.78 3.51 -13.82
C SER A 173 23.42 3.61 -14.52
N THR A 174 22.75 2.49 -14.78
CA THR A 174 21.42 2.48 -15.42
C THR A 174 20.37 3.14 -14.54
N LEU A 175 20.39 2.85 -13.23
CA LEU A 175 19.45 3.44 -12.28
C LEU A 175 19.70 4.93 -12.08
N ALA A 176 20.98 5.34 -11.99
CA ALA A 176 21.38 6.73 -11.89
C ALA A 176 20.97 7.52 -13.14
N HIS A 177 21.20 6.97 -14.33
CA HIS A 177 20.80 7.58 -15.58
C HIS A 177 19.28 7.74 -15.69
N ALA A 178 18.50 6.71 -15.35
CA ALA A 178 17.03 6.78 -15.29
C ALA A 178 16.53 7.81 -14.27
N ALA A 179 17.31 8.07 -13.22
CA ALA A 179 17.04 9.08 -12.21
C ALA A 179 17.55 10.48 -12.57
N LYS A 180 18.19 10.66 -13.74
CA LYS A 180 18.87 11.90 -14.16
C LYS A 180 19.93 12.36 -13.14
N MET A 181 20.64 11.41 -12.54
CA MET A 181 21.69 11.62 -11.54
C MET A 181 23.00 11.00 -12.01
N ASN A 182 24.12 11.53 -11.51
CA ASN A 182 25.38 10.81 -11.57
C ASN A 182 25.39 9.62 -10.57
N ALA A 183 26.25 8.64 -10.80
CA ALA A 183 26.28 7.40 -10.03
C ALA A 183 26.62 7.60 -8.54
N ALA A 184 27.54 8.52 -8.23
CA ALA A 184 27.96 8.79 -6.86
C ALA A 184 26.82 9.42 -6.05
N TYR A 185 26.17 10.44 -6.63
CA TYR A 185 25.03 11.11 -6.02
C TYR A 185 23.84 10.16 -5.85
N PHE A 186 23.52 9.34 -6.85
CA PHE A 186 22.48 8.33 -6.73
C PHE A 186 22.76 7.35 -5.59
N SER A 187 23.99 6.82 -5.50
CA SER A 187 24.35 5.84 -4.47
C SER A 187 24.28 6.42 -3.07
N GLU A 188 24.81 7.63 -2.87
CA GLU A 188 24.72 8.32 -1.59
C GLU A 188 23.27 8.57 -1.21
N MET A 189 22.47 8.99 -2.18
CA MET A 189 21.07 9.29 -1.93
C MET A 189 20.23 8.06 -1.65
N PHE A 190 20.49 6.98 -2.36
CA PHE A 190 19.86 5.68 -2.13
C PHE A 190 20.12 5.19 -0.71
N ARG A 191 21.37 5.34 -0.24
CA ARG A 191 21.77 4.98 1.13
C ARG A 191 21.10 5.87 2.17
N ARG A 192 21.13 7.18 2.00
CA ARG A 192 20.47 8.13 2.90
C ARG A 192 18.96 7.88 2.99
N ARG A 193 18.33 7.60 1.86
CA ARG A 193 16.88 7.41 1.75
C ARG A 193 16.39 6.07 2.30
N LEU A 194 17.10 4.97 2.03
CA LEU A 194 16.64 3.61 2.38
C LEU A 194 17.41 2.96 3.54
N GLY A 195 18.39 3.67 4.11
CA GLY A 195 19.27 3.15 5.17
C GLY A 195 20.20 2.01 4.74
N LEU A 196 20.19 1.65 3.44
CA LEU A 196 20.92 0.52 2.89
C LEU A 196 21.62 0.92 1.60
N THR A 197 22.80 0.35 1.35
CA THR A 197 23.46 0.49 0.05
C THR A 197 22.63 -0.21 -1.03
N LEU A 198 22.71 0.28 -2.27
CA LEU A 198 22.01 -0.31 -3.42
C LEU A 198 22.24 -1.83 -3.53
N THR A 199 23.50 -2.26 -3.38
CA THR A 199 23.87 -3.69 -3.46
C THR A 199 23.20 -4.51 -2.35
N ARG A 200 23.14 -4.00 -1.12
CA ARG A 200 22.45 -4.68 -0.01
C ARG A 200 20.95 -4.73 -0.23
N PHE A 201 20.36 -3.66 -0.76
CA PHE A 201 18.94 -3.60 -1.07
C PHE A 201 18.55 -4.62 -2.15
N ILE A 202 19.31 -4.70 -3.25
CA ILE A 202 19.10 -5.71 -4.29
C ILE A 202 19.20 -7.11 -3.69
N ALA A 203 20.26 -7.38 -2.90
CA ALA A 203 20.44 -8.68 -2.27
C ALA A 203 19.25 -9.07 -1.37
N ALA A 204 18.76 -8.14 -0.54
CA ALA A 204 17.60 -8.37 0.32
C ALA A 204 16.31 -8.66 -0.49
N ALA A 205 16.05 -7.88 -1.55
CA ALA A 205 14.90 -8.11 -2.43
C ALA A 205 14.96 -9.50 -3.10
N ARG A 206 16.15 -9.95 -3.50
CA ARG A 206 16.35 -11.30 -4.06
C ARG A 206 16.12 -12.40 -3.03
N ILE A 207 16.53 -12.19 -1.77
CA ILE A 207 16.24 -13.15 -0.69
C ILE A 207 14.75 -13.24 -0.42
N GLU A 208 14.02 -12.13 -0.41
CA GLU A 208 12.56 -12.17 -0.22
C GLU A 208 11.86 -12.94 -1.35
N ARG A 209 12.29 -12.76 -2.61
CA ARG A 209 11.83 -13.60 -3.72
C ARG A 209 12.18 -15.07 -3.52
N ALA A 210 13.40 -15.38 -3.08
CA ALA A 210 13.80 -16.76 -2.81
C ALA A 210 12.94 -17.40 -1.72
N LYS A 211 12.64 -16.68 -0.63
CA LYS A 211 11.74 -17.14 0.44
C LYS A 211 10.34 -17.43 -0.10
N GLN A 212 9.81 -16.60 -0.99
CA GLN A 212 8.52 -16.86 -1.65
C GLN A 212 8.57 -18.16 -2.47
N LEU A 213 9.61 -18.35 -3.30
CA LEU A 213 9.75 -19.58 -4.09
C LEU A 213 9.92 -20.82 -3.21
N LEU A 214 10.70 -20.73 -2.13
CA LEU A 214 10.89 -21.84 -1.18
C LEU A 214 9.58 -22.26 -0.49
N ARG A 215 8.68 -21.32 -0.21
CA ARG A 215 7.37 -21.56 0.40
C ARG A 215 6.35 -22.14 -0.57
N HIS A 216 6.35 -21.68 -1.81
CA HIS A 216 5.23 -21.90 -2.73
C HIS A 216 5.55 -22.84 -3.91
N THR A 217 6.80 -23.27 -4.09
CA THR A 217 7.18 -24.13 -5.22
C THR A 217 8.03 -25.34 -4.82
N ASP A 218 8.04 -26.37 -5.68
CA ASP A 218 8.90 -27.55 -5.59
C ASP A 218 10.28 -27.36 -6.28
N MET A 219 10.60 -26.15 -6.73
CA MET A 219 11.86 -25.86 -7.45
C MET A 219 13.10 -26.26 -6.62
N LYS A 220 14.17 -26.72 -7.26
CA LYS A 220 15.42 -27.04 -6.57
C LYS A 220 16.06 -25.75 -6.03
N VAL A 221 16.78 -25.85 -4.90
CA VAL A 221 17.44 -24.68 -4.28
C VAL A 221 18.38 -23.96 -5.25
N ILE A 222 19.08 -24.72 -6.10
CA ILE A 222 19.94 -24.19 -7.16
C ILE A 222 19.15 -23.35 -8.16
N GLU A 223 17.99 -23.84 -8.63
CA GLU A 223 17.11 -23.13 -9.56
C GLU A 223 16.55 -21.86 -8.91
N ILE A 224 16.18 -21.92 -7.63
CA ILE A 224 15.68 -20.76 -6.87
C ILE A 224 16.77 -19.67 -6.77
N ALA A 225 18.02 -20.04 -6.56
CA ALA A 225 19.12 -19.08 -6.50
C ALA A 225 19.20 -18.25 -7.80
N TYR A 226 19.17 -18.92 -8.95
CA TYR A 226 19.22 -18.26 -10.26
C TYR A 226 17.92 -17.52 -10.59
N ALA A 227 16.75 -18.11 -10.32
CA ALA A 227 15.44 -17.48 -10.55
C ALA A 227 15.20 -16.24 -9.66
N SER A 228 15.93 -16.14 -8.55
CA SER A 228 15.95 -14.96 -7.70
C SER A 228 17.01 -13.93 -8.12
N GLY A 229 17.82 -14.19 -9.15
CA GLY A 229 18.79 -13.26 -9.72
C GLY A 229 20.22 -13.36 -9.18
N PHE A 230 20.57 -14.39 -8.41
CA PHE A 230 21.96 -14.59 -7.98
C PHE A 230 22.82 -15.16 -9.12
N GLY A 231 24.07 -14.69 -9.22
CA GLY A 231 25.01 -15.19 -10.23
C GLY A 231 25.67 -16.52 -9.84
N SER A 232 25.62 -16.90 -8.57
CA SER A 232 26.13 -18.18 -8.10
C SER A 232 25.39 -18.67 -6.86
N VAL A 233 25.31 -20.00 -6.72
CA VAL A 233 24.69 -20.67 -5.56
C VAL A 233 25.47 -20.37 -4.27
N SER A 234 26.79 -20.27 -4.34
CA SER A 234 27.64 -19.92 -3.19
C SER A 234 27.32 -18.51 -2.66
N GLN A 235 27.18 -17.52 -3.55
CA GLN A 235 26.77 -16.16 -3.15
C GLN A 235 25.38 -16.17 -2.53
N PHE A 236 24.45 -16.89 -3.15
CA PHE A 236 23.08 -17.04 -2.65
C PHE A 236 23.06 -17.61 -1.23
N ASN A 237 23.70 -18.76 -0.98
CA ASN A 237 23.69 -19.41 0.33
C ASN A 237 24.25 -18.50 1.44
N ARG A 238 25.36 -17.80 1.15
CA ARG A 238 25.98 -16.86 2.09
C ARG A 238 25.03 -15.70 2.44
N VAL A 239 24.40 -15.10 1.43
CA VAL A 239 23.47 -13.98 1.63
C VAL A 239 22.19 -14.47 2.31
N PHE A 240 21.63 -15.60 1.89
CA PHE A 240 20.41 -16.17 2.45
C PHE A 240 20.57 -16.45 3.95
N ARG A 241 21.66 -17.10 4.36
CA ARG A 241 21.94 -17.36 5.77
C ARG A 241 22.06 -16.07 6.58
N ARG A 242 22.73 -15.06 6.03
CA ARG A 242 22.89 -13.76 6.70
C ARG A 242 21.55 -13.04 6.90
N GLU A 243 20.68 -13.02 5.89
CA GLU A 243 19.42 -12.26 5.92
C GLU A 243 18.23 -13.04 6.52
N SER A 244 18.34 -14.37 6.67
CA SER A 244 17.24 -15.22 7.16
C SER A 244 17.57 -16.05 8.41
N ALA A 245 18.83 -16.02 8.86
CA ALA A 245 19.36 -16.84 9.95
C ALA A 245 19.20 -18.37 9.77
N ALA A 246 18.88 -18.85 8.56
CA ALA A 246 18.69 -20.26 8.24
C ALA A 246 19.29 -20.62 6.87
N HIS A 247 19.54 -21.90 6.61
CA HIS A 247 19.84 -22.36 5.25
C HIS A 247 18.55 -22.49 4.42
N PRO A 248 18.61 -22.36 3.08
CA PRO A 248 17.42 -22.45 2.22
C PRO A 248 16.61 -23.74 2.39
N ALA A 249 17.28 -24.88 2.55
CA ALA A 249 16.62 -26.17 2.76
C ALA A 249 15.88 -26.23 4.10
N ASP A 250 16.52 -25.79 5.18
CA ASP A 250 15.91 -25.69 6.51
C ASP A 250 14.76 -24.68 6.54
N PHE A 251 14.91 -23.57 5.80
CA PHE A 251 13.84 -22.59 5.66
C PHE A 251 12.61 -23.22 5.00
N ARG A 252 12.80 -24.01 3.94
CA ARG A 252 11.71 -24.73 3.28
C ARG A 252 11.04 -25.73 4.21
N SER A 253 11.80 -26.56 4.93
CA SER A 253 11.22 -27.58 5.81
C SER A 253 10.38 -26.97 6.94
N ARG A 254 10.80 -25.81 7.48
CA ARG A 254 10.07 -25.09 8.53
C ARG A 254 8.79 -24.41 8.04
N HIS A 255 8.75 -23.95 6.79
CA HIS A 255 7.66 -23.10 6.28
C HIS A 255 6.74 -23.81 5.30
N ARG A 256 6.97 -25.09 5.03
CA ARG A 256 6.08 -25.91 4.22
C ARG A 256 5.53 -27.04 5.09
N PRO A 257 4.20 -27.17 5.24
CA PRO A 257 3.63 -28.31 5.95
C PRO A 257 4.07 -29.61 5.26
N ALA A 258 4.36 -30.65 6.05
CA ALA A 258 4.72 -31.95 5.54
C ALA A 258 3.66 -32.40 4.52
N LYS A 259 4.07 -32.71 3.28
CA LYS A 259 3.19 -33.37 2.31
C LYS A 259 2.79 -34.70 2.94
N ASN A 260 1.52 -34.85 3.34
CA ASN A 260 0.96 -36.14 3.70
C ASN A 260 1.13 -37.07 2.49
N GLN A 261 2.07 -38.01 2.60
CA GLN A 261 2.21 -39.11 1.67
C GLN A 261 1.11 -40.12 1.99
N ASN A 262 -0.06 -39.93 1.38
CA ASN A 262 -1.05 -40.99 1.28
C ASN A 262 -1.69 -40.96 -0.11
N SER A 263 -1.03 -41.62 -1.06
CA SER A 263 -1.67 -42.21 -2.23
C SER A 263 -0.79 -43.36 -2.71
N ARG A 264 -1.19 -44.56 -2.30
CA ARG A 264 -0.86 -45.81 -2.99
C ARG A 264 -1.47 -45.80 -4.38
#